data_AF-A0A3B9Y8G2-F1
#
_entry.id   AF-A0A3B9Y8G2-F1
#
_cell.length_a   1.000
_cell.length_b   1.000
_cell.length_c   1.000
_cell.angle_alpha   90.00
_cell.angle_beta   90.00
_cell.angle_gamma   90.00
#
_symmetry.space_group_name_H-M   'P 1'
#
loop_
_entity.id
_entity.type
_entity.pdbx_description
1 polymer ?
#
loop_
_entity_poly.entity_id
_entity_poly.type
_entity_poly.pdbx_seq_one_letter_code
_entity_poly.pdbx_strand_id
1 'polypeptide(L)' 'LELIKSDLLTAISRRLDIDEQHVEIRMAREDRWDKLQAVVPLKRQKMSFEWDPPAHTTAVTGLRGKLIVEVEEDDDER' A
#
# COMPACT_ATOMS: atom_id res chain seq x y z
N LEU A 1 3.42 -6.85 32.73
CA LEU A 1 2.56 -5.93 31.97
C LEU A 1 3.33 -4.69 31.55
N GLU A 2 3.96 -3.95 32.47
CA GLU A 2 4.83 -2.82 32.09
C GLU A 2 5.98 -3.20 31.14
N LEU A 3 6.59 -4.38 31.32
CA LEU A 3 7.61 -4.89 30.37
C LEU A 3 7.05 -5.10 28.95
N ILE A 4 5.81 -5.59 28.85
CA ILE A 4 5.14 -5.81 27.56
C ILE A 4 4.85 -4.47 26.88
N LYS A 5 4.54 -3.43 27.69
CA LYS A 5 4.35 -2.06 27.20
C LYS A 5 5.62 -1.50 26.58
N SER A 6 6.76 -1.61 27.26
CA SER A 6 8.04 -1.10 26.76
C SER A 6 8.49 -1.82 25.49
N ASP A 7 8.32 -3.14 25.45
CA ASP A 7 8.67 -3.94 24.27
C ASP A 7 7.79 -3.56 23.06
N LEU A 8 6.48 -3.37 23.27
CA LEU A 8 5.58 -2.91 22.22
C LEU A 8 5.91 -1.50 21.74
N LEU A 9 6.17 -0.57 22.66
CA LEU A 9 6.55 0.80 22.32
C LEU A 9 7.79 0.82 21.42
N THR A 10 8.83 0.10 21.84
CA THR A 10 10.10 -0.02 21.12
C THR A 10 9.89 -0.66 19.74
N ALA A 11 9.10 -1.74 19.66
CA ALA A 11 8.84 -2.44 18.41
C ALA A 11 8.03 -1.60 17.41
N ILE A 12 7.02 -0.87 17.89
CA ILE A 12 6.16 0.02 17.08
C ILE A 12 7.00 1.18 16.56
N SER A 13 7.74 1.85 17.45
CA SER A 13 8.59 2.98 17.09
C SER A 13 9.60 2.61 16.01
N ARG A 14 10.33 1.49 16.20
CA ARG A 14 11.35 1.05 15.25
C ARG A 14 10.79 0.64 13.89
N ARG A 15 9.63 -0.02 13.84
CA ARG A 15 9.08 -0.54 12.58
C ARG A 15 8.36 0.51 11.76
N LEU A 16 7.77 1.50 12.42
CA LEU A 16 6.95 2.51 11.76
C LEU A 16 7.68 3.85 11.64
N ASP A 17 8.90 3.95 12.17
CA ASP A 17 9.71 5.16 12.20
C ASP A 17 8.94 6.33 12.84
N ILE A 18 8.34 6.03 14.00
CA ILE A 18 7.54 6.96 14.79
C ILE A 18 8.21 7.13 16.14
N ASP A 19 8.34 8.37 16.61
CA ASP A 19 8.85 8.66 17.95
C ASP A 19 7.88 8.11 19.01
N GLU A 20 8.44 7.45 20.01
CA GLU A 20 7.74 6.80 21.12
C GLU A 20 6.79 7.76 21.86
N GLN A 21 7.10 9.06 21.90
CA GLN A 21 6.25 10.09 22.50
C GLN A 21 4.90 10.25 21.81
N HIS A 22 4.79 9.83 20.56
CA HIS A 22 3.55 9.89 19.78
C HIS A 22 2.73 8.60 19.83
N VAL A 23 3.25 7.54 20.46
CA VAL A 23 2.55 6.26 20.60
C VAL A 23 1.84 6.21 21.95
N GLU A 24 0.52 6.08 21.94
CA GLU A 24 -0.26 5.96 23.16
C GLU A 24 -0.63 4.49 23.41
N ILE A 25 -0.12 3.89 24.48
CA ILE A 25 -0.47 2.52 24.89
C ILE A 25 -1.37 2.59 26.13
N ARG A 26 -2.63 2.18 25.96
CA ARG A 26 -3.64 2.06 27.02
C ARG A 26 -3.77 0.61 27.47
N MET A 27 -3.87 0.42 28.77
CA MET A 27 -4.22 -0.85 29.37
C MET A 27 -5.50 -0.70 30.17
N ALA A 28 -6.43 -1.62 29.99
CA ALA A 28 -7.66 -1.68 30.77
C ALA A 28 -7.93 -3.13 31.16
N ARG A 29 -8.38 -3.34 32.39
CA ARG A 29 -8.90 -4.64 32.82
C ARG A 29 -10.42 -4.60 32.66
N GLU A 30 -10.93 -5.36 31.69
CA GLU A 30 -12.36 -5.51 31.44
C GLU A 30 -12.76 -6.93 31.86
N ASP A 31 -13.61 -7.03 32.89
CA ASP A 31 -14.06 -8.28 33.51
C ASP A 31 -12.91 -9.20 33.98
N ARG A 32 -12.60 -10.21 33.17
CA ARG A 32 -11.57 -11.24 33.40
C ARG A 32 -10.40 -11.13 32.40
N TRP A 33 -10.41 -10.14 31.52
CA TRP A 33 -9.41 -9.99 30.46
C TRP A 33 -8.61 -8.71 30.65
N ASP A 34 -7.31 -8.83 30.40
CA ASP A 34 -6.41 -7.68 30.28
C ASP A 34 -6.39 -7.25 28.81
N LYS A 35 -6.87 -6.03 28.56
CA LYS A 35 -6.93 -5.42 27.24
C LYS A 35 -5.78 -4.45 27.08
N LEU A 36 -5.05 -4.62 25.99
CA LEU A 36 -3.99 -3.72 25.58
C LEU A 36 -4.37 -3.08 24.24
N GLN A 37 -4.40 -1.75 24.21
CA GLN A 37 -4.72 -0.97 23.03
C GLN A 37 -3.56 -0.01 22.73
N ALA A 38 -3.05 -0.05 21.50
CA ALA A 38 -2.03 0.88 21.02
C ALA A 38 -2.64 1.81 19.97
N VAL A 39 -2.53 3.11 20.19
CA VAL A 39 -2.90 4.15 19.23
C VAL A 39 -1.61 4.68 18.59
N VAL A 40 -1.48 4.48 17.28
CA VAL A 40 -0.26 4.79 16.54
C VAL A 40 -0.59 5.75 15.38
N PRO A 41 -0.08 6.99 15.39
CA PRO A 41 -0.34 7.96 14.34
C PRO A 41 0.52 7.65 13.10
N LEU A 42 -0.08 6.99 12.12
CA LEU A 42 0.58 6.66 10.86
C LEU A 42 0.57 7.86 9.90
N LYS A 43 1.75 8.33 9.47
CA LYS A 43 1.85 9.29 8.36
C LYS A 43 1.60 8.56 7.04
N ARG A 44 0.73 9.12 6.20
CA ARG A 44 0.47 8.58 4.86
C ARG A 44 1.69 8.84 3.98
N GLN A 45 2.53 7.81 3.78
CA GLN A 45 3.65 7.92 2.85
C GLN A 45 3.13 7.73 1.42
N LYS A 46 3.33 8.74 0.57
CA LYS A 46 3.05 8.64 -0.87
C LYS A 46 4.24 7.91 -1.50
N MET A 47 4.10 6.60 -1.71
CA MET A 47 5.09 5.83 -2.46
C MET A 47 5.01 6.24 -3.94
N SER A 48 6.05 6.90 -4.43
CA SER A 48 6.30 7.02 -5.87
C SER A 48 7.00 5.75 -6.32
N PHE A 49 6.29 4.95 -7.10
CA PHE A 49 6.86 3.76 -7.74
C PHE A 49 7.48 4.19 -9.07
N GLU A 50 8.81 4.23 -9.14
CA GLU A 50 9.50 4.25 -10.43
C GLU A 50 9.51 2.82 -10.98
N TRP A 51 8.57 2.56 -11.88
CA TRP A 51 8.62 1.36 -12.72
C TRP A 51 9.75 1.52 -13.72
N ASP A 52 10.81 0.73 -13.59
CA ASP A 52 11.82 0.56 -14.65
C ASP A 52 11.35 -0.57 -15.57
N PRO A 53 10.74 -0.28 -16.74
CA PRO A 53 10.32 -1.32 -17.66
C PRO A 53 11.55 -2.08 -18.17
N PRO A 54 11.50 -3.43 -18.21
CA PRO A 54 12.62 -4.21 -18.73
C PRO A 54 12.98 -3.76 -20.16
N ALA A 55 14.28 -3.51 -20.39
CA ALA A 55 14.88 -2.97 -21.62
C ALA A 55 14.68 -3.81 -22.91
N HIS A 56 13.81 -4.81 -22.87
CA HIS A 56 13.41 -5.62 -24.02
C HIS A 56 11.89 -5.59 -24.20
N THR A 57 11.32 -4.40 -24.37
CA THR A 57 10.19 -4.28 -25.30
C THR A 57 10.80 -3.87 -26.63
N THR A 58 11.08 -4.86 -27.47
CA THR A 58 11.22 -4.60 -28.90
C THR A 58 9.96 -3.84 -29.31
N ALA A 59 10.09 -2.55 -29.56
CA ALA A 59 9.12 -1.83 -30.36
C ALA A 59 8.95 -2.69 -31.62
N VAL A 60 7.79 -3.33 -31.76
CA VAL A 60 7.44 -4.12 -32.94
C VAL A 60 7.21 -3.11 -34.07
N THR A 61 8.30 -2.52 -34.55
CA THR A 61 8.40 -1.93 -35.87
C THR A 61 8.30 -3.08 -36.85
N GLY A 62 7.11 -3.34 -37.38
CA GLY A 62 6.94 -4.15 -38.57
C GLY A 62 5.90 -5.25 -38.49
N LEU A 63 4.64 -4.91 -38.26
CA LEU A 63 3.56 -5.66 -38.91
C LEU A 63 3.51 -5.21 -40.38
N ARG A 64 4.35 -5.82 -41.21
CA ARG A 64 4.20 -5.79 -42.67
C ARG A 64 3.28 -6.94 -43.06
N GLY A 65 2.01 -6.63 -43.28
CA GLY A 65 0.99 -7.53 -43.79
C GLY A 65 -0.24 -6.73 -44.20
N LYS A 66 -0.94 -7.17 -45.26
CA LYS A 66 -2.10 -6.46 -45.81
C LYS A 66 -3.25 -6.52 -44.79
N LEU A 67 -3.49 -5.39 -44.12
CA LEU A 67 -4.62 -5.22 -43.22
C LEU A 67 -5.87 -5.01 -44.07
N ILE A 68 -6.69 -6.06 -44.18
CA ILE A 68 -8.05 -5.93 -44.73
C ILE A 68 -8.94 -5.61 -43.53
N VAL A 69 -9.35 -4.35 -43.44
CA VAL A 69 -10.35 -3.90 -42.47
C VAL A 69 -11.70 -4.02 -43.18
N GLU A 70 -12.50 -5.00 -42.78
CA GLU A 70 -13.94 -4.98 -43.05
C GLU A 70 -14.55 -4.11 -41.97
N VAL A 71 -15.00 -2.91 -42.35
CA VAL A 71 -15.78 -2.03 -41.49
C VAL A 71 -17.24 -2.45 -41.68
N GLU A 72 -17.86 -3.06 -40.67
CA GLU A 72 -19.32 -3.10 -40.60
C GLU A 72 -19.79 -1.65 -40.49
N GLU A 73 -20.55 -1.18 -41.48
CA GLU A 73 -21.27 0.09 -41.41
C GLU A 73 -22.32 -0.03 -40.30
N ASP A 74 -22.01 0.56 -39.14
CA ASP A 74 -22.98 0.82 -38.07
C ASP A 74 -23.90 1.92 -38.60
N ASP A 75 -24.98 1.50 -39.28
CA ASP A 75 -26.02 2.36 -39.84
C ASP A 75 -26.98 2.78 -38.72
N ASP A 76 -26.47 3.67 -37.86
CA ASP A 76 -27.25 4.35 -36.83
C ASP A 76 -26.99 5.86 -36.97
N GLU A 77 -27.72 6.53 -37.87
CA GLU A 77 -28.20 7.90 -37.66
C GLU A 77 -29.22 8.35 -38.75
N ARG A 78 -30.51 8.35 -38.35
CA ARG A 78 -31.67 9.19 -38.76
C ARG A 78 -32.75 8.60 -39.66
#